data_AF-A0A9D2JJ44-F1
#
_entry.id   AF-A0A9D2JJ44-F1
#
_cell.length_a   1.000
_cell.length_b   1.000
_cell.length_c   1.000
_cell.angle_alpha   90.00
_cell.angle_beta   90.00
_cell.angle_gamma   90.00
#
_symmetry.space_group_name_H-M   'P 1'
#
loop_
_entity.id
_entity.type
_entity.pdbx_description
1 polymer ?
#
loop_
_entity_poly.entity_id
_entity_poly.type
_entity_poly.pdbx_seq_one_letter_code
_entity_poly.pdbx_strand_id
1 'polypeptide(L)'
;MKTKAIFFKGVIILFATIISFLTFLIGIEVFTSGETSKSFTIPLFFTSILLTDLFAFSALFYLYQIVSLIGNEQAFSNQILPLAKKLNQRMVGMAVTFCGILPFVYRVAELDDAPGLIIVGLMIVSIPFSLVVFGKIVEELFKQAVYLKRDQDLTI
;
A
#
# COMPACT_ATOMS: atom_id res chain seq x y z
N MET A 1 -10.40 -14.48 -19.79
CA MET A 1 -9.96 -13.72 -18.59
C MET A 1 -8.44 -13.78 -18.34
N LYS A 2 -7.79 -14.90 -18.64
CA LYS A 2 -6.34 -15.14 -18.44
C LYS A 2 -5.40 -14.03 -18.96
N THR A 3 -5.57 -13.55 -20.19
CA THR A 3 -4.73 -12.48 -20.77
C THR A 3 -4.80 -11.17 -19.97
N LYS A 4 -6.01 -10.81 -19.50
CA LYS A 4 -6.21 -9.62 -18.66
C LYS A 4 -5.49 -9.78 -17.31
N ALA A 5 -5.55 -10.97 -16.71
CA ALA A 5 -4.86 -11.25 -15.45
C ALA A 5 -3.32 -11.18 -15.60
N ILE A 6 -2.77 -11.65 -16.72
CA ILE A 6 -1.33 -11.54 -17.02
C ILE A 6 -0.92 -10.06 -17.14
N PHE A 7 -1.73 -9.25 -17.83
CA PHE A 7 -1.49 -7.81 -17.91
C PHE A 7 -1.47 -7.15 -16.53
N PHE A 8 -2.49 -7.39 -15.69
CA PHE A 8 -2.54 -6.85 -14.33
C PHE A 8 -1.35 -7.30 -13.46
N LYS A 9 -0.90 -8.54 -13.61
CA LYS A 9 0.31 -9.03 -12.93
C LYS A 9 1.56 -8.26 -13.37
N GLY A 10 1.70 -7.96 -14.66
CA GLY A 10 2.78 -7.12 -15.17
C GLY A 10 2.77 -5.72 -14.55
N VAL A 11 1.59 -5.11 -14.44
CA VAL A 11 1.42 -3.80 -13.79
C VAL A 11 1.81 -3.84 -12.30
N ILE A 12 1.47 -4.91 -11.57
CA ILE A 12 1.86 -5.09 -10.17
C ILE A 12 3.39 -5.15 -10.02
N ILE A 13 4.07 -5.89 -10.90
CA ILE A 13 5.53 -5.99 -10.90
C ILE A 13 6.15 -4.62 -11.22
N LEU A 14 5.60 -3.88 -12.19
CA LEU A 14 6.04 -2.52 -12.51
C LEU A 14 5.96 -1.60 -11.28
N PHE A 15 4.82 -1.60 -10.56
CA PHE A 15 4.68 -0.82 -9.33
C PHE A 15 5.70 -1.23 -8.25
N ALA A 16 5.90 -2.53 -8.05
CA ALA A 16 6.92 -3.05 -7.13
C ALA A 16 8.33 -2.54 -7.48
N THR A 17 8.69 -2.52 -8.77
CA THR A 17 9.98 -2.00 -9.23
C THR A 17 10.11 -0.49 -9.04
N ILE A 18 9.06 0.28 -9.36
CA ILE A 18 9.05 1.74 -9.16
C ILE A 18 9.23 2.09 -7.68
N ILE A 19 8.49 1.41 -6.80
CA ILE A 19 8.58 1.63 -5.35
C ILE A 19 10.00 1.30 -4.87
N SER A 20 10.54 0.14 -5.26
CA SER A 20 11.91 -0.26 -4.89
C SER A 20 12.96 0.76 -5.35
N PHE A 21 12.83 1.26 -6.58
CA PHE A 21 13.72 2.26 -7.13
C PHE A 21 13.63 3.59 -6.36
N LEU A 22 12.41 4.03 -6.01
CA LEU A 22 12.21 5.26 -5.23
C LEU A 22 12.82 5.15 -3.83
N THR A 23 12.58 4.04 -3.12
CA THR A 23 13.18 3.77 -1.81
C THR A 23 14.71 3.74 -1.90
N PHE A 24 15.27 3.18 -2.98
CA PHE A 24 16.71 3.15 -3.20
C PHE A 24 17.30 4.55 -3.40
N LEU A 25 16.65 5.42 -4.18
CA LEU A 25 17.09 6.81 -4.37
C LEU A 25 17.09 7.58 -3.04
N ILE A 26 16.02 7.48 -2.26
CA ILE A 26 15.91 8.10 -0.93
C ILE A 26 17.01 7.54 -0.01
N GLY A 27 17.29 6.24 -0.09
CA GLY A 27 18.40 5.62 0.65
C GLY A 27 19.74 6.28 0.34
N ILE A 28 20.09 6.47 -0.95
CA ILE A 28 21.34 7.13 -1.35
C ILE A 28 21.45 8.53 -0.73
N GLU A 29 20.39 9.33 -0.79
CA GLU A 29 20.39 10.68 -0.21
C GLU A 29 20.63 10.66 1.30
N VAL A 30 19.97 9.74 2.03
CA VAL A 30 20.13 9.59 3.48
C VAL A 30 21.55 9.12 3.85
N PHE A 31 22.17 8.24 3.06
CA PHE A 31 23.53 7.75 3.33
C PHE A 31 24.64 8.73 2.90
N THR A 32 24.39 9.58 1.90
CA THR A 32 25.38 10.53 1.37
C THR A 32 25.38 11.86 2.13
N SER A 33 24.29 12.16 2.85
CA SER A 33 24.16 13.36 3.68
C SER A 33 24.93 13.22 5.01
N GLY A 34 26.26 13.31 4.93
CA GLY A 34 27.21 13.04 6.03
C GLY A 34 27.11 13.90 7.30
N GLU A 35 26.34 14.99 7.30
CA GLU A 35 26.22 15.93 8.44
C GLU A 35 24.79 16.00 9.02
N THR A 36 23.78 15.59 8.24
CA THR A 36 22.36 15.81 8.55
C THR A 36 21.77 14.70 9.46
N SER A 37 22.53 13.64 9.74
CA SER A 37 22.08 12.44 10.47
C SER A 37 21.92 12.58 11.99
N LYS A 38 22.31 13.71 12.59
CA LYS A 38 22.21 13.92 14.05
C LYS A 38 20.80 14.23 14.55
N SER A 39 19.88 14.66 13.66
CA SER A 39 18.49 14.89 14.04
C SER A 39 17.73 13.57 14.13
N PHE A 40 17.03 13.34 15.23
CA PHE A 40 16.17 12.15 15.44
C PHE A 40 15.11 11.98 14.34
N THR A 41 14.77 13.06 13.63
CA THR A 41 13.73 13.09 12.60
C THR A 41 14.09 12.33 11.32
N ILE A 42 15.36 12.31 10.91
CA ILE A 42 15.82 11.62 9.70
C ILE A 42 15.79 10.09 9.81
N PRO A 43 16.33 9.46 10.89
CA PRO A 43 16.20 8.01 11.05
C PRO A 43 14.74 7.60 11.23
N LEU A 44 13.90 8.42 11.89
CA LEU A 44 12.46 8.16 11.99
C LEU A 44 11.77 8.19 10.61
N PHE A 45 12.11 9.17 9.77
CA PHE A 45 11.61 9.25 8.39
C PHE A 45 12.00 8.02 7.57
N PHE A 46 13.28 7.66 7.59
CA PHE A 46 13.79 6.52 6.82
C PHE A 46 13.20 5.19 7.28
N THR A 47 13.12 4.97 8.59
CA THR A 47 12.48 3.76 9.16
C THR A 47 10.99 3.70 8.83
N SER A 48 10.29 4.83 8.83
CA SER A 48 8.87 4.91 8.43
C SER A 48 8.69 4.50 6.97
N ILE A 49 9.54 5.02 6.06
CA ILE A 49 9.50 4.66 4.64
C ILE A 49 9.76 3.16 4.45
N LEU A 50 10.81 2.60 5.07
CA LEU A 50 11.13 1.18 4.95
C LEU A 50 9.97 0.30 5.46
N LEU A 51 9.32 0.71 6.54
CA LEU A 51 8.20 -0.04 7.11
C LEU A 51 6.96 0.05 6.22
N THR A 52 6.65 1.24 5.69
CA THR A 52 5.60 1.43 4.68
C THR A 52 5.86 0.58 3.45
N ASP A 53 7.10 0.53 2.97
CA ASP A 53 7.51 -0.25 1.81
C ASP A 53 7.29 -1.75 2.03
N LEU A 54 7.67 -2.26 3.21
CA LEU A 54 7.41 -3.65 3.60
C LEU A 54 5.91 -3.99 3.56
N PHE A 55 5.05 -3.10 4.06
CA PHE A 55 3.59 -3.26 3.98
C PHE A 55 3.09 -3.18 2.53
N ALA A 56 3.64 -2.29 1.71
CA ALA A 56 3.30 -2.14 0.30
C ALA A 56 3.65 -3.40 -0.51
N PHE A 57 4.87 -3.94 -0.39
CA PHE A 57 5.25 -5.20 -1.03
C PHE A 57 4.38 -6.36 -0.58
N SER A 58 4.07 -6.44 0.72
CA SER A 58 3.16 -7.45 1.25
C SER A 58 1.75 -7.33 0.63
N ALA A 59 1.24 -6.10 0.47
CA ALA A 59 -0.04 -5.85 -0.17
C ALA A 59 -0.02 -6.25 -1.65
N LEU A 60 1.01 -5.84 -2.41
CA LEU A 60 1.18 -6.21 -3.81
C LEU A 60 1.26 -7.74 -4.02
N PHE A 61 1.89 -8.46 -3.08
CA PHE A 61 1.95 -9.92 -3.11
C PHE A 61 0.56 -10.56 -2.96
N TYR A 62 -0.26 -10.10 -2.01
CA TYR A 62 -1.64 -10.60 -1.88
C TYR A 62 -2.49 -10.23 -3.09
N LEU A 63 -2.32 -9.02 -3.64
CA LEU A 63 -3.01 -8.59 -4.85
C LEU A 63 -2.64 -9.48 -6.04
N TYR A 64 -1.35 -9.84 -6.20
CA TYR A 64 -0.88 -10.74 -7.23
C TYR A 64 -1.56 -12.13 -7.13
N GLN A 65 -1.69 -12.67 -5.91
CA GLN A 65 -2.39 -13.94 -5.69
C GLN A 65 -3.87 -13.85 -6.08
N ILE A 66 -4.56 -12.77 -5.69
CA ILE A 66 -5.97 -12.53 -6.05
C ILE A 66 -6.12 -12.47 -7.58
N VAL A 67 -5.28 -11.70 -8.27
CA VAL A 67 -5.29 -11.62 -9.74
C VAL A 67 -5.03 -12.98 -10.38
N SER A 68 -4.17 -13.80 -9.78
CA SER A 68 -3.93 -15.16 -10.23
C SER A 68 -5.18 -16.05 -10.13
N LEU A 69 -5.90 -15.99 -9.02
CA LEU A 69 -7.13 -16.76 -8.82
C LEU A 69 -8.24 -16.30 -9.78
N ILE A 70 -8.36 -14.99 -10.02
CA ILE A 70 -9.27 -14.43 -11.02
C ILE A 70 -8.92 -14.94 -12.42
N GLY A 71 -7.63 -14.99 -12.77
CA GLY A 71 -7.16 -15.53 -14.05
C GLY A 71 -7.51 -17.01 -14.23
N ASN A 72 -7.56 -17.77 -13.14
CA ASN A 72 -7.91 -19.20 -13.11
C ASN A 72 -9.43 -19.45 -12.98
N GLU A 73 -10.28 -18.45 -13.25
CA GLU A 73 -11.75 -18.54 -13.17
C GLU A 73 -12.28 -18.86 -11.77
N GLN A 74 -11.46 -18.69 -10.73
CA GLN A 74 -11.80 -18.91 -9.33
C GLN A 74 -12.16 -17.60 -8.61
N ALA A 75 -12.63 -16.60 -9.36
CA ALA A 75 -12.92 -15.25 -8.89
C ALA A 75 -13.96 -15.21 -7.75
N PHE A 76 -14.90 -16.16 -7.67
CA PHE A 76 -15.88 -16.21 -6.58
C PHE A 76 -15.64 -17.39 -5.62
N SER A 77 -14.39 -17.85 -5.52
CA SER A 77 -14.03 -18.91 -4.58
C SER A 77 -13.87 -18.39 -3.15
N ASN A 78 -14.17 -19.25 -2.17
CA ASN A 78 -13.92 -18.97 -0.75
C ASN A 78 -12.43 -18.72 -0.44
N GLN A 79 -11.52 -19.10 -1.36
CA GLN A 79 -10.08 -18.90 -1.20
C GLN A 79 -9.65 -17.44 -1.37
N ILE A 80 -10.42 -16.61 -2.08
CA ILE A 80 -10.08 -15.20 -2.29
C ILE A 80 -10.43 -14.35 -1.06
N LEU A 81 -11.47 -14.68 -0.30
CA LEU A 81 -11.89 -13.93 0.89
C LEU A 81 -10.76 -13.73 1.92
N PRO A 82 -10.02 -14.77 2.35
CA PRO A 82 -8.90 -14.56 3.29
C PRO A 82 -7.75 -13.76 2.68
N LEU A 83 -7.55 -13.79 1.35
CA LEU A 83 -6.54 -12.99 0.66
C LEU A 83 -6.94 -11.51 0.59
N ALA A 84 -8.19 -11.21 0.26
CA ALA A 84 -8.73 -9.85 0.26
C ALA A 84 -8.65 -9.21 1.65
N LYS A 85 -8.98 -9.98 2.70
CA LYS A 85 -8.83 -9.54 4.09
C LYS A 85 -7.37 -9.21 4.45
N LYS A 86 -6.43 -10.09 4.08
CA LYS A 86 -5.00 -9.86 4.30
C LYS A 86 -4.49 -8.64 3.53
N LEU A 87 -4.90 -8.47 2.28
CA LEU A 87 -4.58 -7.29 1.47
C LEU A 87 -5.00 -6.01 2.19
N ASN A 88 -6.25 -5.93 2.65
CA ASN A 88 -6.75 -4.76 3.38
C ASN A 88 -6.00 -4.51 4.70
N GLN A 89 -5.67 -5.55 5.45
CA GLN A 89 -4.86 -5.41 6.66
C GLN A 89 -3.47 -4.86 6.36
N ARG A 90 -2.83 -5.25 5.25
CA ARG A 90 -1.54 -4.69 4.83
C ARG A 90 -1.65 -3.23 4.41
N MET A 91 -2.73 -2.85 3.71
CA MET A 91 -2.98 -1.44 3.36
C MET A 91 -3.20 -0.56 4.60
N VAL A 92 -3.86 -1.07 5.65
CA VAL A 92 -3.99 -0.34 6.94
C VAL A 92 -2.61 -0.12 7.57
N GLY A 93 -1.78 -1.15 7.63
CA GLY A 93 -0.41 -1.02 8.15
C GLY A 93 0.42 -0.02 7.36
N MET A 94 0.29 -0.04 6.02
CA MET A 94 0.91 0.95 5.14
C MET A 94 0.46 2.38 5.49
N ALA A 95 -0.85 2.63 5.63
CA ALA A 95 -1.38 3.95 5.95
C ALA A 95 -0.89 4.47 7.31
N VAL A 96 -0.91 3.62 8.35
CA VAL A 96 -0.47 3.99 9.70
C VAL A 96 1.02 4.31 9.75
N THR A 97 1.84 3.48 9.11
CA THR A 97 3.30 3.68 9.10
C THR A 97 3.72 4.90 8.28
N PHE A 98 2.97 5.24 7.23
CA PHE A 98 3.22 6.41 6.40
C PHE A 98 3.05 7.74 7.17
N CYS A 99 2.22 7.77 8.22
CA CYS A 99 2.13 8.92 9.13
C CYS A 99 3.46 9.26 9.82
N GLY A 100 4.38 8.31 9.93
CA GLY A 100 5.71 8.51 10.52
C GLY A 100 6.60 9.49 9.73
N ILE A 101 6.17 9.91 8.54
CA ILE A 101 6.81 10.97 7.74
C ILE A 101 6.48 12.38 8.27
N LEU A 102 5.37 12.56 8.99
CA LEU A 102 4.91 13.89 9.44
C LEU A 102 5.92 14.65 10.31
N PRO A 103 6.65 14.03 11.26
CA PRO A 103 7.68 14.73 12.03
C PRO A 103 8.78 15.33 11.15
N PHE A 104 9.12 14.67 10.03
CA PHE A 104 10.07 15.19 9.05
C PHE A 104 9.51 16.39 8.30
N VAL A 105 8.27 16.29 7.82
CA VAL A 105 7.60 17.42 7.15
C VAL A 105 7.50 18.62 8.07
N TYR A 106 7.15 18.42 9.35
CA TYR A 106 7.09 19.49 10.34
C TYR A 106 8.45 20.18 10.51
N ARG A 107 9.53 19.40 10.61
CA ARG A 107 10.87 19.96 10.77
C ARG A 107 11.32 20.77 9.55
N VAL A 108 11.04 20.29 8.34
CA VAL A 108 11.34 21.02 7.11
C VAL A 108 10.53 22.31 7.04
N ALA A 109 9.24 22.27 7.40
CA ALA A 109 8.39 23.45 7.44
C ALA A 109 8.91 24.53 8.39
N GLU A 110 9.46 24.14 9.53
CA GLU A 110 10.08 25.05 10.50
C GLU A 110 11.41 25.63 10.00
N LEU A 111 12.23 24.83 9.31
CA LEU A 111 13.53 25.27 8.77
C LEU A 111 13.39 26.26 7.60
N ASP A 112 12.40 26.03 6.73
CA ASP A 112 12.16 26.86 5.54
C ASP A 112 11.18 28.03 5.82
N ASP A 113 10.77 28.24 7.08
CA ASP A 113 9.75 29.22 7.49
C ASP A 113 8.45 29.14 6.66
N ALA A 114 8.07 27.89 6.30
CA ALA A 114 7.01 27.57 5.36
C ALA A 114 5.93 26.70 6.01
N PRO A 115 5.07 27.27 6.88
CA PRO A 115 4.06 26.50 7.63
C PRO A 115 3.04 25.79 6.73
N GLY A 116 2.85 26.26 5.49
CA GLY A 116 1.99 25.61 4.49
C GLY A 116 2.40 24.18 4.13
N LEU A 117 3.68 23.82 4.29
CA LEU A 117 4.18 22.46 4.00
C LEU A 117 3.54 21.39 4.91
N ILE A 118 3.12 21.75 6.12
CA ILE A 118 2.42 20.84 7.04
C ILE A 118 1.08 20.40 6.43
N ILE A 119 0.33 21.33 5.84
CA ILE A 119 -0.96 21.04 5.19
C ILE A 119 -0.75 20.13 3.98
N VAL A 120 0.30 20.39 3.19
CA VAL A 120 0.66 19.54 2.05
C VAL A 120 1.01 18.12 2.53
N GLY A 121 1.81 17.99 3.60
CA GLY A 121 2.13 16.69 4.20
C GLY A 121 0.90 15.92 4.66
N LEU A 122 -0.07 16.60 5.30
CA LEU A 122 -1.33 16.00 5.71
C LEU A 122 -2.18 15.52 4.52
N MET A 123 -2.21 16.28 3.43
CA MET A 123 -2.90 15.85 2.20
C MET A 123 -2.26 14.59 1.60
N ILE A 124 -0.92 14.53 1.56
CA ILE A 124 -0.19 13.37 1.05
C ILE A 124 -0.45 12.13 1.92
N VAL A 125 -0.38 12.28 3.25
CA VAL A 125 -0.62 11.18 4.18
C VAL A 125 -2.05 10.67 4.12
N SER A 126 -3.02 11.48 3.69
CA SER A 126 -4.43 11.09 3.56
C SER A 126 -4.69 10.11 2.41
N ILE A 127 -3.84 10.08 1.37
CA ILE A 127 -4.00 9.23 0.19
C ILE A 127 -4.12 7.73 0.53
N PRO A 128 -3.19 7.11 1.29
CA PRO A 128 -3.30 5.70 1.65
C PRO A 128 -4.52 5.38 2.52
N PHE A 129 -5.03 6.34 3.32
CA PHE A 129 -6.26 6.13 4.08
C PHE A 129 -7.48 6.03 3.17
N SER A 130 -7.57 6.86 2.11
CA SER A 130 -8.62 6.74 1.11
C SER A 130 -8.59 5.37 0.42
N LEU A 131 -7.40 4.84 0.12
CA LEU A 131 -7.24 3.50 -0.44
C LEU A 131 -7.72 2.39 0.51
N VAL A 132 -7.46 2.53 1.81
CA VAL A 132 -7.94 1.59 2.83
C VAL A 132 -9.47 1.56 2.90
N VAL A 133 -10.12 2.74 2.93
CA VAL A 133 -11.58 2.83 2.95
C VAL A 133 -12.17 2.18 1.72
N PHE A 134 -11.63 2.50 0.54
CA PHE A 134 -12.08 1.90 -0.71
C PHE A 134 -11.87 0.37 -0.73
N GLY A 135 -10.68 -0.10 -0.32
CA GLY A 135 -10.37 -1.52 -0.24
C GLY A 135 -11.31 -2.28 0.70
N LYS A 136 -11.72 -1.67 1.80
CA LYS A 136 -12.69 -2.25 2.75
C LYS A 136 -14.08 -2.39 2.15
N ILE A 137 -14.53 -1.38 1.41
CA ILE A 137 -15.81 -1.45 0.66
C ILE A 137 -15.74 -2.61 -0.35
N VAL A 138 -14.66 -2.70 -1.12
CA VAL A 138 -14.46 -3.77 -2.10
C VAL A 138 -14.42 -5.16 -1.44
N GLU A 139 -13.76 -5.32 -0.29
CA GLU A 139 -13.75 -6.59 0.46
C GLU A 139 -15.16 -7.04 0.86
N GLU A 140 -16.00 -6.15 1.36
CA GLU A 140 -17.36 -6.51 1.79
C GLU A 140 -18.26 -6.81 0.58
N LEU A 141 -18.16 -6.03 -0.50
CA LEU A 141 -18.87 -6.33 -1.75
C LEU A 141 -18.46 -7.69 -2.32
N PHE A 142 -17.17 -8.01 -2.28
CA PHE A 142 -16.66 -9.26 -2.77
C PHE A 142 -17.14 -10.45 -1.94
N LYS A 143 -17.20 -10.27 -0.61
CA LYS A 143 -17.76 -11.26 0.32
C LYS A 143 -19.24 -11.54 0.06
N GLN A 144 -20.04 -10.50 -0.18
CA GLN A 144 -21.45 -10.65 -0.56
C GLN A 144 -21.60 -11.39 -1.89
N ALA A 145 -20.79 -11.06 -2.89
CA ALA A 145 -20.82 -11.73 -4.19
C ALA A 145 -20.47 -13.23 -4.10
N VAL A 146 -19.45 -13.59 -3.31
CA VAL A 146 -19.09 -14.99 -3.07
C VAL A 146 -20.22 -15.75 -2.36
N TYR A 147 -20.86 -15.13 -1.36
CA TYR A 147 -21.99 -15.74 -0.65
C TYR A 147 -23.17 -16.00 -1.58
N LEU A 148 -23.56 -15.03 -2.41
CA LEU A 148 -24.65 -15.19 -3.38
C LEU A 148 -24.38 -16.30 -4.40
N LYS A 149 -23.15 -16.38 -4.93
CA LYS A 149 -22.78 -17.45 -5.87
C LYS A 149 -22.87 -18.83 -5.23
N ARG A 150 -22.43 -18.95 -3.97
CA ARG A 150 -22.52 -20.20 -3.21
C ARG A 150 -23.96 -20.64 -2.98
N ASP A 151 -24.84 -19.71 -2.60
CA ASP A 151 -26.24 -20.01 -2.30
C ASP A 151 -26.98 -20.51 -3.56
N GLN A 152 -26.71 -19.87 -4.70
CA GLN A 152 -27.20 -20.33 -6.01
C GLN A 152 -26.71 -21.74 -6.35
N ASP A 153 -25.43 -22.07 -6.10
CA ASP A 153 -24.87 -23.39 -6.38
C ASP A 153 -25.40 -24.49 -5.42
N LEU A 154 -26.01 -24.14 -4.28
CA LEU A 154 -26.60 -25.07 -3.30
C LEU A 154 -28.09 -25.35 -3.54
N THR A 155 -28.78 -24.53 -4.34
CA THR A 155 -30.23 -24.60 -4.57
C THR A 155 -30.58 -25.33 -5.88
N ILE A 156 -29.58 -25.65 -6.71
CA ILE A 156 -29.70 -26.44 -7.95
C ILE A 156 -29.42 -27.91 -7.62
#